data_AF-A0A7C7FTK0-F1
#
_entry.id   AF-A0A7C7FTK0-F1
#
_cell.length_a   1.000
_cell.length_b   1.000
_cell.length_c   1.000
_cell.angle_alpha   90.00
_cell.angle_beta   90.00
_cell.angle_gamma   90.00
#
_symmetry.space_group_name_H-M   'P 1'
#
loop_
_entity.id
_entity.type
_entity.pdbx_description
1 polymer ?
#
loop_
_entity_poly.entity_id
_entity_poly.type
_entity_poly.pdbx_seq_one_letter_code
_entity_poly.pdbx_strand_id
1 'polypeptide(L)'
;MNRYDLGLEYVKITLLGTGTSQGVPVIGCKCDVCTSGDVRDNRLRTSILIEVRDVSVVVDTGPDFRVQMLREDVCSLDAIVYTHEHKDHLAGMDDVRAFNQIHNRAMEVWANKDVEKALRRDFFYAFGDTKEGG
;
A
#
# COMPACT_ATOMS: atom_id res chain seq x y z
N MET A 1 2.49 -4.68 -29.45
CA MET A 1 1.91 -5.86 -28.79
C MET A 1 0.42 -5.60 -28.68
N ASN A 2 -0.39 -6.27 -29.49
CA ASN A 2 -1.82 -6.00 -29.60
C ASN A 2 -2.50 -6.39 -28.28
N ARG A 3 -3.09 -5.42 -27.58
CA ARG A 3 -3.95 -5.67 -26.43
C ARG A 3 -5.33 -6.06 -26.99
N TYR A 4 -5.72 -7.31 -26.78
CA TYR A 4 -7.09 -7.76 -27.05
C TYR A 4 -7.89 -7.59 -25.76
N ASP A 5 -8.93 -6.75 -25.81
CA ASP A 5 -9.96 -6.70 -24.77
C ASP A 5 -10.96 -7.84 -25.03
N LEU A 6 -10.96 -8.86 -24.18
CA LEU A 6 -11.78 -10.06 -24.31
C LEU A 6 -13.13 -9.93 -23.58
N GLY A 7 -13.44 -8.79 -22.96
CA GLY A 7 -14.67 -8.62 -22.19
C GLY A 7 -14.77 -9.55 -20.97
N LEU A 8 -13.64 -10.12 -20.52
CA LEU A 8 -13.57 -10.95 -19.33
C LEU A 8 -13.25 -10.06 -18.14
N GLU A 9 -14.18 -9.95 -17.20
CA GLU A 9 -13.92 -9.37 -15.88
C GLU A 9 -12.97 -10.29 -15.13
N TYR A 10 -11.67 -9.99 -15.16
CA TYR A 10 -10.70 -10.65 -14.30
C TYR A 10 -10.22 -9.67 -13.23
N VAL A 11 -10.09 -10.19 -12.02
CA VAL A 11 -9.45 -9.49 -10.92
C VAL A 11 -7.95 -9.72 -11.05
N LYS A 12 -7.18 -8.65 -11.21
CA LYS A 12 -5.72 -8.73 -11.10
C LYS A 12 -5.32 -8.44 -9.66
N ILE A 13 -4.55 -9.35 -9.08
CA ILE A 13 -3.97 -9.18 -7.74
C ILE A 13 -2.46 -9.14 -7.88
N THR A 14 -1.85 -8.06 -7.41
CA THR A 14 -0.39 -7.89 -7.37
C THR A 14 0.08 -7.98 -5.92
N LEU A 15 1.03 -8.87 -5.65
CA LEU A 15 1.67 -8.97 -4.33
C LEU A 15 2.73 -7.87 -4.19
N LEU A 16 2.39 -6.77 -3.54
CA LEU A 16 3.28 -5.64 -3.35
C LEU A 16 4.42 -5.96 -2.38
N GLY A 17 4.09 -6.72 -1.33
CA GLY A 17 5.06 -7.31 -0.42
C GLY A 17 4.54 -8.61 0.18
N THR A 18 5.47 -9.47 0.57
CA THR A 18 5.21 -10.81 1.14
C THR A 18 6.08 -11.08 2.36
N GLY A 19 6.65 -10.03 2.95
CA GLY A 19 7.52 -10.06 4.11
C GLY A 19 6.75 -9.96 5.42
N THR A 20 7.43 -10.31 6.51
CA THR A 20 6.94 -10.08 7.87
C THR A 20 6.95 -8.58 8.21
N SER A 21 6.58 -8.20 9.43
CA SER A 21 6.63 -6.81 9.89
C SER A 21 8.00 -6.12 9.78
N GLN A 22 9.07 -6.91 9.74
CA GLN A 22 10.46 -6.42 9.58
C GLN A 22 10.96 -6.48 8.14
N GLY A 23 10.18 -7.05 7.22
CA GLY A 23 10.64 -7.41 5.88
C GLY A 23 11.71 -8.52 5.91
N VAL A 24 12.28 -8.79 4.73
CA VAL A 24 13.48 -9.61 4.58
C VAL A 24 14.37 -8.93 3.53
N PRO A 25 15.66 -8.69 3.78
CA PRO A 25 16.42 -9.02 5.00
C PRO A 25 15.98 -8.27 6.25
N VAL A 26 16.09 -8.92 7.42
CA VAL A 26 15.91 -8.24 8.71
C VAL A 26 17.16 -7.44 9.04
N ILE A 27 16.98 -6.22 9.55
CA ILE A 27 18.09 -5.31 9.91
C ILE A 27 19.09 -6.03 10.83
N GLY A 28 20.35 -6.13 10.37
CA GLY A 28 21.45 -6.75 11.12
C GLY A 28 21.48 -8.28 11.12
N CYS A 29 20.50 -8.97 10.54
CA CYS A 29 20.48 -10.43 10.46
C CYS A 29 21.43 -10.95 9.37
N LYS A 30 22.15 -12.04 9.67
CA LYS A 30 23.11 -12.69 8.75
C LYS A 30 22.79 -14.17 8.49
N CYS A 31 21.56 -14.60 8.72
CA CYS A 31 21.15 -15.97 8.41
C CYS A 31 21.11 -16.20 6.88
N ASP A 32 21.07 -17.47 6.47
CA ASP A 32 21.14 -17.88 5.07
C ASP A 32 20.06 -17.22 4.18
N VAL A 33 18.87 -16.95 4.72
CA VAL A 33 17.79 -16.28 3.98
C VAL A 33 18.08 -14.78 3.82
N CYS A 34 18.56 -14.10 4.88
CA CYS A 34 18.84 -12.66 4.84
C CYS A 34 20.10 -12.31 4.02
N THR A 35 20.98 -13.28 3.79
CA THR A 35 22.18 -13.14 2.95
C THR A 35 22.04 -13.83 1.59
N SER A 36 20.85 -14.38 1.29
CA SER A 36 20.54 -15.05 0.04
C SER A 36 20.73 -14.13 -1.16
N GLY A 37 21.35 -14.65 -2.23
CA GLY A 37 21.44 -13.96 -3.52
C GLY A 37 20.17 -14.08 -4.38
N ASP A 38 19.16 -14.84 -3.92
CA ASP A 38 17.89 -14.96 -4.62
C ASP A 38 17.04 -13.71 -4.41
N VAL A 39 16.67 -13.06 -5.52
CA VAL A 39 15.85 -11.84 -5.48
C VAL A 39 14.50 -12.05 -4.79
N ARG A 40 13.96 -13.28 -4.76
CA ARG A 40 12.67 -13.62 -4.11
C ARG A 40 12.75 -13.62 -2.59
N ASP A 41 13.95 -13.66 -2.01
CA ASP A 41 14.14 -13.52 -0.58
C ASP A 41 14.19 -12.05 -0.13
N ASN A 42 14.21 -11.09 -1.06
CA ASN A 42 14.04 -9.67 -0.75
C ASN A 42 12.55 -9.32 -0.72
N ARG A 43 12.00 -9.18 0.49
CA ARG A 43 10.56 -9.07 0.74
C ARG A 43 10.23 -7.80 1.50
N LEU A 44 9.51 -6.90 0.84
CA LEU A 44 8.86 -5.74 1.47
C LEU A 44 7.73 -6.20 2.39
N ARG A 45 7.31 -5.34 3.33
CA ARG A 45 6.17 -5.62 4.22
C ARG A 45 4.89 -5.89 3.44
N THR A 46 4.07 -6.77 4.00
CA THR A 46 2.92 -7.36 3.32
C THR A 46 1.91 -6.29 2.91
N SER A 47 1.53 -6.32 1.62
CA SER A 47 0.48 -5.51 1.04
C SER A 47 0.11 -6.10 -0.32
N ILE A 48 -1.12 -5.88 -0.78
CA ILE A 48 -1.57 -6.28 -2.11
C ILE A 48 -2.27 -5.12 -2.82
N LEU A 49 -2.15 -5.09 -4.15
CA LEU A 49 -2.97 -4.24 -5.02
C LEU A 49 -3.99 -5.11 -5.72
N ILE A 50 -5.25 -4.68 -5.71
CA ILE A 50 -6.36 -5.31 -6.40
C ILE A 50 -6.81 -4.35 -7.50
N GLU A 51 -6.83 -4.83 -8.74
CA GLU A 51 -7.26 -4.06 -9.90
C GLU A 51 -8.42 -4.80 -10.58
N VAL A 52 -9.54 -4.10 -10.76
CA VAL A 52 -10.73 -4.61 -11.46
C VAL A 52 -11.23 -3.51 -12.38
N ARG A 53 -11.17 -3.76 -13.69
CA ARG A 53 -11.46 -2.75 -14.72
C ARG A 53 -10.57 -1.50 -14.53
N ASP A 54 -11.17 -0.35 -14.27
CA ASP A 54 -10.55 0.95 -14.04
C ASP A 54 -10.40 1.28 -12.54
N VAL A 55 -10.79 0.37 -11.65
CA VAL A 55 -10.71 0.54 -10.20
C VAL A 55 -9.45 -0.13 -9.64
N SER A 56 -8.66 0.60 -8.87
CA SER A 56 -7.51 0.08 -8.13
C SER A 56 -7.64 0.31 -6.61
N VAL A 57 -7.46 -0.75 -5.84
CA VAL A 57 -7.57 -0.73 -4.37
C VAL A 57 -6.32 -1.37 -3.77
N VAL A 58 -5.67 -0.67 -2.84
CA VAL A 58 -4.56 -1.24 -2.08
C VAL A 58 -5.05 -1.74 -0.72
N VAL A 59 -4.54 -2.89 -0.30
CA VAL A 59 -4.74 -3.39 1.06
C VAL A 59 -3.48 -3.09 1.87
N ASP A 60 -3.64 -2.27 2.90
CA ASP A 60 -2.61 -1.72 3.77
C ASP A 60 -1.56 -0.82 3.07
N THR A 61 -1.19 0.28 3.73
CA THR A 61 -0.10 1.18 3.32
C THR A 61 0.99 1.16 4.38
N GLY A 62 1.74 0.04 4.43
CA GLY A 62 2.94 -0.07 5.25
C GLY A 62 4.03 0.92 4.85
N PRO A 63 5.14 1.03 5.60
CA PRO A 63 6.21 1.99 5.26
C PRO A 63 6.92 1.75 3.93
N ASP A 64 6.64 0.65 3.22
CA ASP A 64 7.17 0.38 1.89
C ASP A 64 6.19 0.85 0.78
N PHE A 65 5.04 1.43 1.14
CA PHE A 65 3.97 1.78 0.22
C PHE A 65 4.47 2.60 -0.97
N ARG A 66 5.26 3.67 -0.73
CA ARG A 66 5.84 4.47 -1.83
C ARG A 66 6.67 3.65 -2.79
N VAL A 67 7.61 2.83 -2.30
CA VAL A 67 8.45 2.01 -3.18
C VAL A 67 7.65 0.90 -3.86
N GLN A 68 6.61 0.38 -3.24
CA GLN A 68 5.67 -0.56 -3.86
C GLN A 68 4.90 0.08 -5.03
N MET A 69 4.33 1.27 -4.82
CA MET A 69 3.60 2.01 -5.88
C MET A 69 4.52 2.38 -7.05
N LEU A 70 5.75 2.82 -6.76
CA LEU A 70 6.74 3.15 -7.80
C LEU A 70 7.24 1.90 -8.54
N ARG A 71 7.46 0.77 -7.85
CA ARG A 71 7.91 -0.49 -8.47
C ARG A 71 6.89 -1.03 -9.47
N GLU A 72 5.61 -0.90 -9.15
CA GLU A 72 4.50 -1.40 -9.98
C GLU A 72 3.90 -0.34 -10.91
N ASP A 73 4.49 0.87 -10.97
CA ASP A 73 4.03 1.99 -11.81
C ASP A 73 2.55 2.38 -11.58
N VAL A 74 2.12 2.37 -10.32
CA VAL A 74 0.73 2.69 -9.93
C VAL A 74 0.52 4.19 -9.97
N CYS A 75 -0.14 4.68 -11.02
CA CYS A 75 -0.44 6.09 -11.23
C CYS A 75 -1.83 6.54 -10.75
N SER A 76 -2.70 5.59 -10.37
CA SER A 76 -4.04 5.87 -9.84
C SER A 76 -4.40 4.89 -8.72
N LEU A 77 -5.16 5.37 -7.73
CA LEU A 77 -5.63 4.61 -6.59
C LEU A 77 -7.01 5.11 -6.19
N ASP A 78 -7.98 4.22 -6.12
CA ASP A 78 -9.38 4.56 -5.82
C ASP A 78 -9.66 4.55 -4.32
N ALA A 79 -9.21 3.49 -3.66
CA ALA A 79 -9.41 3.30 -2.23
C ALA A 79 -8.25 2.55 -1.55
N ILE A 80 -8.21 2.66 -0.24
CA ILE A 80 -7.35 1.89 0.66
C ILE A 80 -8.25 1.08 1.58
N VAL A 81 -7.93 -0.20 1.76
CA VAL A 81 -8.52 -1.06 2.80
C VAL A 81 -7.44 -1.39 3.81
N TYR A 82 -7.69 -1.13 5.09
CA TYR A 82 -6.78 -1.51 6.16
C TYR A 82 -7.24 -2.77 6.88
N THR A 83 -6.30 -3.66 7.18
CA THR A 83 -6.55 -4.90 7.90
C THR A 83 -6.55 -4.69 9.41
N HIS A 84 -5.49 -4.09 9.96
CA HIS A 84 -5.32 -3.84 11.39
C HIS A 84 -4.27 -2.74 11.67
N GLU A 85 -4.15 -2.30 12.93
CA GLU A 85 -3.47 -1.06 13.34
C GLU A 85 -1.97 -1.20 13.64
N HIS A 86 -1.30 -2.24 13.15
CA HIS A 86 0.14 -2.38 13.31
C HIS A 86 0.93 -1.55 12.28
N LYS A 87 2.12 -1.09 12.69
CA LYS A 87 2.89 -0.10 11.91
C LYS A 87 3.35 -0.59 10.55
N ASP A 88 3.62 -1.88 10.41
CA ASP A 88 3.92 -2.51 9.13
C ASP A 88 2.78 -2.46 8.12
N HIS A 89 1.56 -2.08 8.54
CA HIS A 89 0.38 -1.95 7.68
C HIS A 89 -0.10 -0.50 7.50
N LEU A 90 0.27 0.44 8.37
CA LEU A 90 -0.25 1.82 8.32
C LEU A 90 0.80 2.93 8.16
N ALA A 91 2.07 2.67 8.46
CA ALA A 91 3.03 3.76 8.63
C ALA A 91 3.48 4.44 7.31
N GLY A 92 2.98 4.00 6.15
CA GLY A 92 3.14 4.67 4.86
C GLY A 92 1.94 5.55 4.45
N MET A 93 0.94 5.76 5.31
CA MET A 93 -0.26 6.54 4.96
C MET A 93 0.04 7.98 4.49
N ASP A 94 1.13 8.61 4.93
CA ASP A 94 1.46 9.99 4.49
C ASP A 94 1.75 10.07 2.98
N ASP A 95 2.31 9.01 2.38
CA ASP A 95 2.60 8.95 0.94
C ASP A 95 1.34 8.91 0.07
N VAL A 96 0.16 8.62 0.65
CA VAL A 96 -1.15 8.65 -0.03
C VAL A 96 -1.50 10.05 -0.53
N ARG A 97 -0.93 11.09 0.08
CA ARG A 97 -1.11 12.50 -0.32
C ARG A 97 -0.85 12.74 -1.81
N ALA A 98 0.10 12.00 -2.41
CA ALA A 98 0.39 12.12 -3.84
C ALA A 98 -0.84 11.77 -4.69
N PHE A 99 -1.58 10.72 -4.31
CA PHE A 99 -2.83 10.37 -4.99
C PHE A 99 -3.94 11.39 -4.72
N ASN A 100 -4.05 11.93 -3.51
CA ASN A 100 -5.02 12.99 -3.22
C ASN A 100 -4.80 14.21 -4.12
N GLN A 101 -3.54 14.59 -4.32
CA GLN A 101 -3.14 15.72 -5.15
C GLN A 101 -3.41 15.46 -6.64
N ILE A 102 -3.06 14.28 -7.14
CA ILE A 102 -3.26 13.90 -8.56
C ILE A 102 -4.75 13.82 -8.90
N HIS A 103 -5.56 13.22 -8.01
CA HIS A 103 -7.00 13.03 -8.22
C HIS A 103 -7.85 14.22 -7.79
N ASN A 104 -7.26 15.19 -7.09
CA ASN A 104 -7.95 16.33 -6.51
C ASN A 104 -9.18 15.93 -5.67
N ARG A 105 -9.03 14.86 -4.89
CA ARG A 105 -10.03 14.34 -3.94
C ARG A 105 -9.35 13.68 -2.75
N ALA A 106 -10.04 13.62 -1.62
CA ALA A 106 -9.57 12.80 -0.51
C ALA A 106 -9.59 11.31 -0.90
N MET A 107 -8.57 10.56 -0.47
CA MET A 107 -8.53 9.12 -0.60
C MET A 107 -9.67 8.48 0.19
N GLU A 108 -10.34 7.51 -0.42
CA GLU A 108 -11.35 6.71 0.27
C GLU A 108 -10.66 5.64 1.11
N VAL A 109 -10.91 5.64 2.42
CA VAL A 109 -10.26 4.73 3.37
C VAL A 109 -11.29 3.87 4.08
N TRP A 110 -11.15 2.56 3.96
CA TRP A 110 -11.98 1.56 4.60
C TRP A 110 -11.22 0.86 5.72
N ALA A 111 -11.76 0.92 6.93
CA ALA A 111 -11.16 0.31 8.10
C ALA A 111 -12.20 0.02 9.19
N ASN A 112 -11.86 -0.82 10.16
CA ASN A 112 -12.66 -0.95 11.38
C ASN A 112 -12.42 0.23 12.33
N LYS A 113 -13.17 0.29 13.45
CA LYS A 113 -13.09 1.39 14.42
C LYS A 113 -11.73 1.52 15.12
N ASP A 114 -11.07 0.40 15.39
CA ASP A 114 -9.77 0.40 16.09
C ASP A 114 -8.66 0.95 15.19
N VAL A 115 -8.69 0.57 13.91
CA VAL A 115 -7.80 1.11 12.89
C VAL A 115 -8.09 2.58 12.62
N GLU A 116 -9.36 2.99 12.50
CA GLU A 116 -9.70 4.42 12.33
C GLU A 116 -9.13 5.26 13.49
N LYS A 117 -9.29 4.80 14.73
CA LYS A 117 -8.74 5.47 15.91
C LYS A 117 -7.22 5.58 15.84
N ALA A 118 -6.53 4.54 15.39
CA ALA A 118 -5.08 4.56 15.21
C ALA A 118 -4.66 5.53 14.10
N LEU A 119 -5.33 5.50 12.95
CA LEU A 119 -5.07 6.41 11.83
C LEU A 119 -5.24 7.88 12.25
N ARG A 120 -6.35 8.22 12.93
CA ARG A 120 -6.59 9.59 13.43
C ARG A 120 -5.58 10.02 14.49
N ARG A 121 -5.10 9.10 15.32
CA ARG A 121 -4.05 9.39 16.31
C ARG A 121 -2.71 9.66 15.63
N ASP A 122 -2.32 8.78 14.71
CA ASP A 122 -0.97 8.75 14.14
C ASP A 122 -0.80 9.75 12.99
N PHE A 123 -1.86 10.00 12.24
CA PHE A 123 -1.93 10.91 11.09
C PHE A 123 -2.97 12.02 11.32
N PHE A 124 -3.06 12.55 12.55
CA PHE A 124 -4.08 13.56 12.93
C PHE A 124 -4.19 14.73 11.95
N TYR A 125 -3.08 15.12 11.32
CA TYR A 125 -3.02 16.20 10.33
C TYR A 125 -3.73 15.88 9.01
N ALA A 126 -3.93 14.60 8.68
CA ALA A 126 -4.63 14.16 7.47
C ALA A 126 -6.16 14.10 7.63
N PHE A 127 -6.68 14.30 8.86
CA PHE A 127 -8.11 14.18 9.18
C PHE A 127 -8.76 15.49 9.67
N GLY A 128 -8.08 16.64 9.50
CA GLY A 128 -8.58 17.96 9.93
C GLY A 128 -9.46 18.66 8.88
N ASP A 129 -10.29 19.60 9.34
CA ASP A 129 -11.21 20.39 8.50
C ASP A 129 -10.51 21.41 7.56
N THR A 130 -9.19 21.56 7.69
CA THR A 130 -8.38 22.49 6.91
C THR A 130 -7.83 21.82 5.66
N LYS A 131 -8.14 22.38 4.49
CA LYS A 131 -7.68 21.96 3.14
C LYS A 131 -6.17 21.88 2.92
N GLU A 132 -5.34 22.28 3.89
CA GLU A 132 -3.88 22.28 3.74
C GLU A 132 -3.23 20.91 3.98
N GLY A 133 -4.06 19.92 4.32
CA GLY A 133 -3.62 18.56 4.64
C GLY A 133 -3.84 17.51 3.55
N GLY A 134 -4.34 17.86 2.35
CA GLY A 134 -4.55 16.89 1.24
C GLY A 134 -5.68 15.90 1.49
#